data_AF-A0A2E6WNA1-F1
#
_entry.id   AF-A0A2E6WNA1-F1
#
_cell.length_a   1.000
_cell.length_b   1.000
_cell.length_c   1.000
_cell.angle_alpha   90.00
_cell.angle_beta   90.00
_cell.angle_gamma   90.00
#
_symmetry.space_group_name_H-M   'P 1'
#
loop_
_entity.id
_entity.type
_entity.pdbx_description
1 polymer ?
#
loop_
_entity_poly.entity_id
_entity_poly.type
_entity_poly.pdbx_seq_one_letter_code
_entity_poly.pdbx_strand_id
1 'polypeptide(L)'
;MLRRLAVVITSLVVCLAGQQWGLAAADEPGPRKDPQWSTGGDTRACSGPIWPASLNTTPGPGQGRRVLVIGDSLTRNGRKPLKRALRADGWTPTVRCFGGKRLDWAIAQAKRAKALDQLPATVVVAIGTNDMRWIDRGTTASRMKELMRVLGPKRTVMWVDTYASGGDRFTRGKQRWFNRQVTQLAADRSNLHHIRWGSWARDQKVPFADALHYTTRGTKTWASRVADQVSRIAG
;
A
#
# COMPACT_ATOMS: atom_id res chain seq x y z
N MET A 1 -1.80 10.50 90.71
CA MET A 1 -3.24 10.56 90.35
C MET A 1 -3.37 11.19 88.97
N LEU A 2 -4.40 10.76 88.22
CA LEU A 2 -4.78 11.14 86.84
C LEU A 2 -4.13 10.35 85.69
N ARG A 3 -4.85 9.27 85.35
CA ARG A 3 -4.85 8.52 84.09
C ARG A 3 -5.12 9.44 82.89
N ARG A 4 -4.47 9.18 81.75
CA ARG A 4 -5.01 9.55 80.43
C ARG A 4 -4.92 8.34 79.49
N LEU A 5 -6.10 7.88 79.08
CA LEU A 5 -6.31 6.96 77.97
C LEU A 5 -5.80 7.61 76.68
N ALA A 6 -5.15 6.84 75.82
CA ALA A 6 -5.00 7.17 74.41
C ALA A 6 -5.51 6.00 73.57
N VAL A 7 -6.32 6.39 72.59
CA VAL A 7 -7.24 5.60 71.77
C VAL A 7 -6.51 4.68 70.80
N VAL A 8 -7.03 3.45 70.65
CA VAL A 8 -6.69 2.50 69.59
C VAL A 8 -7.23 3.03 68.26
N ILE A 9 -6.35 3.22 67.27
CA ILE A 9 -6.75 3.40 65.87
C ILE A 9 -6.18 2.22 65.09
N THR A 10 -7.06 1.26 64.80
CA THR A 10 -6.81 0.11 63.95
C THR A 10 -6.80 0.59 62.49
N SER A 11 -5.64 0.61 61.85
CA SER A 11 -5.54 0.90 60.41
C SER A 11 -6.05 -0.29 59.60
N LEU A 12 -7.22 -0.14 58.99
CA LEU A 12 -7.73 -1.05 57.95
C LEU A 12 -6.84 -0.91 56.70
N VAL A 13 -6.05 -1.93 56.39
CA VAL A 13 -5.40 -2.05 55.08
C VAL A 13 -6.42 -2.64 54.11
N VAL A 14 -6.93 -1.78 53.22
CA VAL A 14 -7.76 -2.23 52.10
C VAL A 14 -6.83 -2.79 51.02
N CYS A 15 -6.76 -4.11 50.92
CA CYS A 15 -6.18 -4.80 49.76
C CYS A 15 -7.10 -4.61 48.56
N LEU A 16 -6.90 -3.53 47.79
CA LEU A 16 -7.48 -3.41 46.46
C LEU A 16 -6.75 -4.39 45.53
N ALA A 17 -7.42 -5.50 45.26
CA ALA A 17 -7.08 -6.44 44.21
C ALA A 17 -6.93 -5.69 42.88
N GLY A 18 -5.69 -5.62 42.39
CA GLY A 18 -5.40 -5.16 41.05
C GLY A 18 -6.01 -6.14 40.05
N GLN A 19 -7.21 -5.85 39.56
CA GLN A 19 -7.69 -6.43 38.32
C GLN A 19 -6.78 -5.90 37.21
N GLN A 20 -5.85 -6.73 36.77
CA GLN A 20 -5.21 -6.60 35.46
C GLN A 20 -6.28 -6.90 34.42
N TRP A 21 -6.86 -5.85 33.85
CA TRP A 21 -7.75 -5.98 32.72
C TRP A 21 -6.93 -6.36 31.48
N GLY A 22 -6.99 -7.65 31.17
CA GLY A 22 -7.20 -8.13 29.80
C GLY A 22 -6.06 -7.89 28.80
N LEU A 23 -5.08 -8.78 28.88
CA LEU A 23 -4.48 -9.54 27.77
C LEU A 23 -4.68 -8.94 26.36
N ALA A 24 -3.56 -8.56 25.76
CA ALA A 24 -3.38 -8.47 24.32
C ALA A 24 -4.09 -9.65 23.62
N ALA A 25 -4.93 -9.36 22.64
CA ALA A 25 -5.54 -10.37 21.80
C ALA A 25 -4.43 -11.27 21.25
N ALA A 26 -4.54 -12.57 21.55
CA ALA A 26 -3.65 -13.59 21.04
C ALA A 26 -3.57 -13.46 19.51
N ASP A 27 -2.34 -13.28 19.01
CA ASP A 27 -2.02 -13.32 17.60
C ASP A 27 -2.43 -14.69 17.02
N GLU A 28 -3.50 -14.71 16.22
CA GLU A 28 -3.84 -15.86 15.38
C GLU A 28 -2.60 -16.22 14.51
N PRO A 29 -2.04 -17.43 14.64
CA PRO A 29 -0.70 -17.78 14.14
C PRO A 29 -0.70 -18.13 12.64
N GLY A 30 -1.41 -17.34 11.83
CA GLY A 30 -1.63 -17.63 10.42
C GLY A 30 -1.64 -16.41 9.51
N PRO A 31 -1.37 -16.58 8.21
CA PRO A 31 -1.53 -15.50 7.24
C PRO A 31 -2.98 -14.97 7.27
N ARG A 32 -3.15 -13.68 7.62
CA ARG A 32 -4.48 -13.07 7.70
C ARG A 32 -4.96 -12.66 6.32
N LYS A 33 -5.99 -13.34 5.80
CA LYS A 33 -6.73 -12.89 4.62
C LYS A 33 -7.72 -11.81 5.04
N ASP A 34 -8.00 -10.87 4.15
CA ASP A 34 -9.13 -9.96 4.33
C ASP A 34 -10.45 -10.77 4.19
N PRO A 35 -11.25 -10.94 5.27
CA PRO A 35 -12.44 -11.81 5.24
C PRO A 35 -13.55 -11.26 4.35
N GLN A 36 -13.53 -9.94 4.09
CA GLN A 36 -14.48 -9.29 3.20
C GLN A 36 -13.95 -9.16 1.77
N TRP A 37 -12.79 -9.76 1.46
CA TRP A 37 -12.33 -9.82 0.08
C TRP A 37 -13.21 -10.80 -0.71
N SER A 38 -14.29 -10.26 -1.26
CA SER A 38 -15.11 -10.89 -2.27
C SER A 38 -15.03 -10.07 -3.56
N THR A 39 -14.75 -10.77 -4.66
CA THR A 39 -14.76 -10.18 -6.00
C THR A 39 -15.87 -10.79 -6.85
N GLY A 40 -16.73 -11.63 -6.26
CA GLY A 40 -17.75 -12.39 -6.98
C GLY A 40 -17.17 -13.28 -8.08
N GLY A 41 -15.92 -13.74 -7.93
CA GLY A 41 -15.21 -14.50 -8.97
C GLY A 41 -14.63 -13.65 -10.11
N ASP A 42 -14.67 -12.31 -10.03
CA ASP A 42 -14.14 -11.44 -11.09
C ASP A 42 -12.64 -11.68 -11.32
N THR A 43 -12.31 -12.18 -12.52
CA THR A 43 -10.96 -12.55 -12.96
C THR A 43 -10.01 -11.36 -13.11
N ARG A 44 -10.55 -10.14 -13.07
CA ARG A 44 -9.76 -8.89 -13.04
C ARG A 44 -9.19 -8.63 -11.65
N ALA A 45 -9.68 -9.26 -10.60
CA ALA A 45 -9.12 -9.08 -9.26
C ALA A 45 -7.89 -9.96 -9.03
N CYS A 46 -6.97 -9.50 -8.19
CA CYS A 46 -6.01 -10.38 -7.54
C CYS A 46 -6.74 -11.44 -6.70
N SER A 47 -6.08 -12.58 -6.47
CA SER A 47 -6.41 -13.42 -5.31
C SER A 47 -6.43 -12.56 -4.05
N GLY A 48 -7.27 -12.91 -3.07
CA GLY A 48 -7.40 -12.13 -1.85
C GLY A 48 -6.06 -11.76 -1.22
N PRO A 49 -5.90 -10.53 -0.71
CA PRO A 49 -4.65 -10.08 -0.13
C PRO A 49 -4.35 -10.95 1.08
N ILE A 50 -3.14 -11.49 1.09
CA ILE A 50 -2.62 -12.30 2.19
C ILE A 50 -1.65 -11.41 2.95
N TRP A 51 -1.95 -11.15 4.22
CA TRP A 51 -1.03 -10.53 5.15
C TRP A 51 -0.18 -11.62 5.83
N PRO A 52 1.12 -11.74 5.51
CA PRO A 52 1.95 -12.81 6.08
C PRO A 52 2.08 -12.67 7.60
N ALA A 53 2.02 -13.77 8.34
CA ALA A 53 2.24 -13.77 9.79
C ALA A 53 3.68 -13.39 10.11
N SER A 54 4.65 -14.13 9.56
CA SER A 54 6.07 -13.85 9.70
C SER A 54 6.56 -12.76 8.74
N LEU A 55 7.54 -12.01 9.21
CA LEU A 55 8.31 -11.09 8.40
C LEU A 55 9.37 -11.87 7.62
N ASN A 56 9.64 -11.44 6.39
CA ASN A 56 10.78 -11.91 5.62
C ASN A 56 12.07 -11.36 6.23
N THR A 57 12.98 -12.25 6.61
CA THR A 57 14.26 -11.93 7.25
C THR A 57 15.45 -12.05 6.31
N THR A 58 15.22 -12.28 5.02
CA THR A 58 16.28 -12.27 3.99
C THR A 58 17.06 -10.96 4.10
N PRO A 59 18.40 -10.98 4.23
CA PRO A 59 19.21 -9.77 4.28
C PRO A 59 18.99 -8.90 3.05
N GLY A 60 18.76 -7.61 3.25
CA GLY A 60 18.52 -6.65 2.18
C GLY A 60 17.84 -5.37 2.69
N PRO A 61 17.62 -4.38 1.80
CA PRO A 61 17.08 -3.07 2.19
C PRO A 61 15.70 -3.15 2.88
N GLY A 62 14.90 -4.16 2.54
CA GLY A 62 13.57 -4.40 3.10
C GLY A 62 13.53 -5.37 4.28
N GLN A 63 14.67 -5.84 4.81
CA GLN A 63 14.72 -6.90 5.81
C GLN A 63 13.81 -6.61 7.00
N GLY A 64 12.93 -7.57 7.33
CA GLY A 64 12.02 -7.45 8.46
C GLY A 64 10.88 -6.43 8.25
N ARG A 65 10.72 -5.87 7.04
CA ARG A 65 9.77 -4.77 6.80
C ARG A 65 8.65 -5.20 5.86
N ARG A 66 7.51 -4.52 6.01
CA ARG A 66 6.29 -4.78 5.24
C ARG A 66 6.08 -3.71 4.19
N VAL A 67 5.59 -4.11 3.02
CA VAL A 67 5.15 -3.20 1.96
C VAL A 67 3.78 -3.60 1.46
N LEU A 68 2.87 -2.63 1.36
CA LEU A 68 1.56 -2.81 0.73
C LEU A 68 1.59 -2.21 -0.67
N VAL A 69 1.20 -2.99 -1.68
CA VAL A 69 1.01 -2.52 -3.05
C VAL A 69 -0.48 -2.48 -3.36
N ILE A 70 -1.02 -1.31 -3.71
CA ILE A 70 -2.39 -1.12 -4.19
C ILE A 70 -2.32 -0.77 -5.67
N GLY A 71 -2.94 -1.56 -6.55
CA GLY A 71 -2.81 -1.32 -7.99
C GLY A 71 -3.93 -1.84 -8.89
N ASP A 72 -3.80 -1.56 -10.19
CA ASP A 72 -4.77 -1.93 -11.23
C ASP A 72 -4.37 -3.22 -12.01
N SER A 73 -4.76 -3.31 -13.29
CA SER A 73 -4.46 -4.47 -14.15
C SER A 73 -2.95 -4.63 -14.40
N LEU A 74 -2.17 -3.55 -14.41
CA LEU A 74 -0.72 -3.63 -14.59
C LEU A 74 -0.07 -4.31 -13.38
N THR A 75 -0.50 -3.91 -12.17
CA THR A 75 -0.08 -4.58 -10.93
C THR A 75 -0.54 -6.03 -10.90
N ARG A 76 -1.78 -6.32 -11.33
CA ARG A 76 -2.28 -7.70 -11.42
C ARG A 76 -1.40 -8.58 -12.29
N ASN A 77 -1.02 -8.08 -13.47
CA ASN A 77 -0.18 -8.82 -14.42
C ASN A 77 1.24 -8.99 -13.85
N GLY A 78 1.78 -7.97 -13.17
CA GLY A 78 3.13 -7.96 -12.58
C GLY A 78 3.26 -8.55 -11.17
N ARG A 79 2.17 -8.95 -10.51
CA ARG A 79 2.18 -9.27 -9.07
C ARG A 79 3.17 -10.38 -8.68
N LYS A 80 3.28 -11.44 -9.48
CA LYS A 80 4.15 -12.58 -9.19
C LYS A 80 5.64 -12.17 -9.26
N PRO A 81 6.15 -11.61 -10.37
CA PRO A 81 7.53 -11.12 -10.42
C PRO A 81 7.79 -9.99 -9.42
N LEU A 82 6.82 -9.11 -9.16
CA LEU A 82 6.97 -8.01 -8.18
C LEU A 82 7.18 -8.56 -6.76
N LYS A 83 6.31 -9.47 -6.31
CA LYS A 83 6.45 -10.09 -4.98
C LYS A 83 7.78 -10.84 -4.85
N ARG A 84 8.24 -11.50 -5.92
CA ARG A 84 9.52 -12.20 -5.90
C ARG A 84 10.69 -11.23 -5.74
N ALA A 85 10.72 -10.16 -6.53
CA ALA A 85 11.77 -9.15 -6.45
C ALA A 85 11.80 -8.46 -5.06
N LEU A 86 10.64 -8.03 -4.55
CA LEU A 86 10.54 -7.45 -3.21
C LEU A 86 11.04 -8.41 -2.12
N ARG A 87 10.71 -9.70 -2.21
CA ARG A 87 11.18 -10.70 -1.24
C ARG A 87 12.68 -10.96 -1.31
N ALA A 88 13.28 -10.89 -2.49
CA ALA A 88 14.73 -11.02 -2.64
C ALA A 88 15.47 -9.91 -1.87
N ASP A 89 14.86 -8.72 -1.80
CA ASP A 89 15.39 -7.58 -1.04
C ASP A 89 14.96 -7.57 0.44
N GLY A 90 14.41 -8.68 0.97
CA GLY A 90 14.01 -8.79 2.37
C GLY A 90 12.60 -8.28 2.70
N TRP A 91 11.86 -7.69 1.76
CA TRP A 91 10.51 -7.20 2.03
C TRP A 91 9.49 -8.32 2.25
N THR A 92 8.44 -7.98 3.00
CA THR A 92 7.23 -8.78 3.21
C THR A 92 6.06 -8.14 2.44
N PRO A 93 5.81 -8.50 1.17
CA PRO A 93 4.84 -7.81 0.33
C PRO A 93 3.41 -8.35 0.46
N THR A 94 2.48 -7.42 0.66
CA THR A 94 1.02 -7.63 0.48
C THR A 94 0.58 -6.89 -0.77
N VAL A 95 -0.21 -7.53 -1.65
CA VAL A 95 -0.69 -6.93 -2.90
C VAL A 95 -2.22 -6.95 -2.93
N ARG A 96 -2.82 -5.77 -3.09
CA ARG A 96 -4.24 -5.57 -3.38
C ARG A 96 -4.36 -5.04 -4.81
N CYS A 97 -4.95 -5.80 -5.72
CA CYS A 97 -5.09 -5.34 -7.09
C CYS A 97 -6.43 -5.69 -7.74
N PHE A 98 -6.88 -4.84 -8.67
CA PHE A 98 -8.09 -5.09 -9.46
C PHE A 98 -8.03 -4.32 -10.80
N GLY A 99 -8.06 -5.05 -11.91
CA GLY A 99 -8.10 -4.51 -13.27
C GLY A 99 -9.35 -3.67 -13.56
N GLY A 100 -9.15 -2.51 -14.17
CA GLY A 100 -10.23 -1.57 -14.52
C GLY A 100 -10.66 -0.65 -13.37
N LYS A 101 -10.14 -0.83 -12.15
CA LYS A 101 -10.46 0.05 -11.03
C LYS A 101 -9.69 1.38 -11.07
N ARG A 102 -10.29 2.37 -10.41
CA ARG A 102 -9.86 3.77 -10.31
C ARG A 102 -9.50 4.12 -8.86
N LEU A 103 -9.13 5.38 -8.62
CA LEU A 103 -8.67 5.85 -7.31
C LEU A 103 -9.68 5.69 -6.16
N ASP A 104 -10.99 5.72 -6.42
CA ASP A 104 -12.03 5.44 -5.42
C ASP A 104 -11.87 4.05 -4.79
N TRP A 105 -11.54 3.05 -5.62
CA TRP A 105 -11.28 1.70 -5.14
C TRP A 105 -9.98 1.66 -4.31
N ALA A 106 -8.93 2.36 -4.72
CA ALA A 106 -7.68 2.42 -3.94
C ALA A 106 -7.89 3.08 -2.57
N ILE A 107 -8.71 4.13 -2.50
CA ILE A 107 -9.12 4.75 -1.23
C ILE A 107 -9.82 3.71 -0.35
N ALA A 108 -10.79 2.96 -0.89
CA ALA A 108 -11.47 1.90 -0.16
C ALA A 108 -10.50 0.82 0.35
N GLN A 109 -9.52 0.42 -0.47
CA GLN A 109 -8.50 -0.55 -0.07
C GLN A 109 -7.56 -0.03 1.01
N ALA A 110 -7.17 1.25 0.96
CA ALA A 110 -6.35 1.86 2.00
C ALA A 110 -7.13 1.97 3.32
N LYS A 111 -8.41 2.36 3.28
CA LYS A 111 -9.31 2.37 4.46
C LYS A 111 -9.46 0.98 5.04
N ARG A 112 -9.69 -0.04 4.20
CA ARG A 112 -9.82 -1.43 4.64
C ARG A 112 -8.53 -1.98 5.25
N ALA A 113 -7.38 -1.74 4.62
CA ALA A 113 -6.09 -2.13 5.18
C ALA A 113 -5.83 -1.46 6.54
N LYS A 114 -6.22 -0.18 6.70
CA LYS A 114 -6.13 0.51 8.00
C LYS A 114 -7.03 -0.13 9.06
N ALA A 115 -8.28 -0.44 8.70
CA ALA A 115 -9.24 -1.05 9.62
C ALA A 115 -8.85 -2.46 10.08
N LEU A 116 -8.03 -3.18 9.29
CA LEU A 116 -7.54 -4.52 9.61
C LEU A 116 -6.17 -4.54 10.30
N ASP A 117 -5.60 -3.37 10.60
CA ASP A 117 -4.20 -3.23 11.01
C ASP A 117 -3.23 -3.95 10.03
N GLN A 118 -3.43 -3.65 8.74
CA GLN A 118 -2.68 -4.19 7.60
C GLN A 118 -2.13 -3.06 6.71
N LEU A 119 -2.05 -1.83 7.23
CA LEU A 119 -1.54 -0.68 6.49
C LEU A 119 -0.14 -0.31 7.00
N PRO A 120 0.93 -0.86 6.40
CA PRO A 120 2.30 -0.71 6.89
C PRO A 120 2.84 0.71 6.67
N ALA A 121 4.06 0.96 7.17
CA ALA A 121 4.77 2.22 6.97
C ALA A 121 5.12 2.51 5.50
N THR A 122 5.30 1.48 4.68
CA THR A 122 5.67 1.60 3.25
C THR A 122 4.53 1.17 2.34
N VAL A 123 4.07 2.08 1.47
CA VAL A 123 2.93 1.82 0.57
C VAL A 123 3.28 2.20 -0.87
N VAL A 124 3.05 1.28 -1.82
CA VAL A 124 3.11 1.55 -3.26
C VAL A 124 1.70 1.78 -3.80
N VAL A 125 1.48 2.92 -4.45
CA VAL A 125 0.28 3.24 -5.22
C VAL A 125 0.60 3.06 -6.70
N ALA A 126 0.10 2.00 -7.31
CA ALA A 126 0.30 1.64 -8.71
C ALA A 126 -1.04 1.52 -9.45
N ILE A 127 -1.83 2.59 -9.35
CA ILE A 127 -3.15 2.76 -9.93
C ILE A 127 -3.28 4.19 -10.48
N GLY A 128 -4.12 4.34 -11.50
CA GLY A 128 -4.37 5.65 -12.13
C GLY A 128 -4.56 5.57 -13.63
N THR A 129 -4.18 4.45 -14.25
CA THR A 129 -4.36 4.23 -15.69
C THR A 129 -5.81 4.40 -16.14
N ASN A 130 -6.76 3.97 -15.31
CA ASN A 130 -8.19 4.08 -15.59
C ASN A 130 -8.71 5.51 -15.37
N ASP A 131 -8.19 6.24 -14.38
CA ASP A 131 -8.47 7.66 -14.20
C ASP A 131 -7.89 8.50 -15.36
N MET A 132 -6.74 8.10 -15.88
CA MET A 132 -6.16 8.64 -17.11
C MET A 132 -7.04 8.32 -18.34
N ARG A 133 -7.64 7.13 -18.43
CA ARG A 133 -8.52 6.74 -19.54
C ARG A 133 -9.78 7.59 -19.59
N TRP A 134 -10.45 7.71 -18.44
CA TRP A 134 -11.71 8.41 -18.24
C TRP A 134 -11.50 9.65 -17.37
N ILE A 135 -10.73 10.59 -17.93
CA ILE A 135 -10.35 11.82 -17.22
C ILE A 135 -11.60 12.52 -16.71
N ASP A 136 -11.62 12.67 -15.39
CA ASP A 136 -12.44 13.63 -14.68
C ASP A 136 -11.47 14.40 -13.78
N ARG A 137 -11.20 15.66 -14.11
CA ARG A 137 -10.09 16.41 -13.52
C ARG A 137 -10.32 16.70 -12.03
N GLY A 138 -11.50 17.20 -11.69
CA GLY A 138 -11.87 17.54 -10.31
C GLY A 138 -11.92 16.28 -9.45
N THR A 139 -12.59 15.24 -9.93
CA THR A 139 -12.72 13.98 -9.21
C THR A 139 -11.36 13.29 -9.02
N THR A 140 -10.50 13.27 -10.05
CA THR A 140 -9.17 12.66 -9.94
C THR A 140 -8.33 13.40 -8.90
N ALA A 141 -8.22 14.72 -8.99
CA ALA A 141 -7.44 15.53 -8.04
C ALA A 141 -7.95 15.36 -6.59
N SER A 142 -9.27 15.38 -6.39
CA SER A 142 -9.90 15.13 -5.08
C SER A 142 -9.57 13.74 -4.54
N ARG A 143 -9.67 12.69 -5.37
CA ARG A 143 -9.35 11.32 -4.97
C ARG A 143 -7.86 11.11 -4.67
N MET A 144 -6.96 11.76 -5.40
CA MET A 144 -5.54 11.69 -5.09
C MET A 144 -5.23 12.31 -3.71
N LYS A 145 -5.84 13.45 -3.40
CA LYS A 145 -5.72 14.10 -2.08
C LYS A 145 -6.34 13.24 -0.96
N GLU A 146 -7.54 12.68 -1.20
CA GLU A 146 -8.21 11.78 -0.24
C GLU A 146 -7.39 10.52 0.02
N LEU A 147 -6.81 9.90 -1.02
CA LEU A 147 -5.96 8.73 -0.84
C LEU A 147 -4.77 9.06 0.05
N MET A 148 -4.07 10.19 -0.20
CA MET A 148 -2.97 10.63 0.66
C MET A 148 -3.41 10.93 2.10
N ARG A 149 -4.62 11.50 2.29
CA ARG A 149 -5.20 11.72 3.62
C ARG A 149 -5.43 10.41 4.37
N VAL A 150 -5.96 9.39 3.70
CA VAL A 150 -6.20 8.06 4.28
C VAL A 150 -4.89 7.36 4.64
N LEU A 151 -3.90 7.44 3.76
CA LEU A 151 -2.55 6.90 4.01
C LEU A 151 -1.86 7.65 5.15
N GLY A 152 -2.12 8.94 5.31
CA GLY A 152 -1.58 9.75 6.40
C GLY A 152 -0.10 10.13 6.20
N PRO A 153 0.39 11.10 6.98
CA PRO A 153 1.70 11.71 6.75
C PRO A 153 2.89 10.88 7.25
N LYS A 154 2.67 9.92 8.16
CA LYS A 154 3.74 9.11 8.79
C LYS A 154 4.25 7.96 7.92
N ARG A 155 3.71 7.80 6.71
CA ARG A 155 4.05 6.68 5.80
C ARG A 155 4.92 7.15 4.66
N THR A 156 5.85 6.29 4.24
CA THR A 156 6.55 6.43 2.96
C THR A 156 5.65 5.89 1.86
N VAL A 157 5.11 6.80 1.05
CA VAL A 157 4.23 6.46 -0.07
C VAL A 157 5.03 6.59 -1.35
N MET A 158 5.08 5.55 -2.19
CA MET A 158 5.59 5.66 -3.55
C MET A 158 4.45 5.55 -4.56
N TRP A 159 4.27 6.55 -5.40
CA TRP A 159 3.27 6.53 -6.46
C TRP A 159 3.92 6.29 -7.81
N VAL A 160 3.59 5.15 -8.42
CA VAL A 160 4.02 4.75 -9.77
C VAL A 160 3.13 5.44 -10.78
N ASP A 161 3.71 6.33 -11.58
CA ASP A 161 2.96 7.02 -12.62
C ASP A 161 2.69 6.12 -13.83
N THR A 162 1.87 6.62 -14.77
CA THR A 162 1.29 5.79 -15.83
C THR A 162 2.14 5.76 -17.09
N TYR A 163 2.11 4.63 -17.81
CA TYR A 163 2.71 4.48 -19.13
C TYR A 163 1.88 3.56 -20.03
N ALA A 164 1.47 4.05 -21.19
CA ALA A 164 0.75 3.30 -22.22
C ALA A 164 1.49 3.41 -23.56
N SER A 165 1.23 2.50 -24.51
CA SER A 165 1.83 2.57 -25.86
C SER A 165 1.11 3.60 -26.73
N GLY A 166 -0.20 3.82 -26.51
CA GLY A 166 -0.98 4.86 -27.20
C GLY A 166 -2.44 4.45 -27.44
N GLY A 167 -3.03 4.97 -28.52
CA GLY A 167 -4.44 4.77 -28.88
C GLY A 167 -5.40 5.78 -28.23
N ASP A 168 -6.64 5.81 -28.72
CA ASP A 168 -7.65 6.84 -28.39
C ASP A 168 -7.94 6.95 -26.88
N ARG A 169 -7.84 5.81 -26.18
CA ARG A 169 -8.11 5.69 -24.75
C ARG A 169 -6.94 6.13 -23.89
N PHE A 170 -5.70 6.04 -24.38
CA PHE A 170 -4.47 6.23 -23.60
C PHE A 170 -3.48 7.17 -24.31
N THR A 171 -3.99 8.31 -24.79
CA THR A 171 -3.18 9.29 -25.52
C THR A 171 -2.05 9.86 -24.65
N ARG A 172 -0.99 10.36 -25.30
CA ARG A 172 0.14 11.00 -24.61
C ARG A 172 -0.28 12.25 -23.82
N GLY A 173 -1.29 12.98 -24.30
CA GLY A 173 -1.87 14.11 -23.57
C GLY A 173 -2.47 13.69 -22.23
N LYS A 174 -3.24 12.59 -22.22
CA LYS A 174 -3.83 12.03 -21.00
C LYS A 174 -2.75 11.55 -20.02
N GLN A 175 -1.74 10.84 -20.52
CA GLN A 175 -0.60 10.40 -19.70
C GLN A 175 0.17 11.57 -19.08
N ARG A 176 0.51 12.59 -19.88
CA ARG A 176 1.19 13.80 -19.38
C ARG A 176 0.36 14.51 -18.33
N TRP A 177 -0.96 14.60 -18.54
CA TRP A 177 -1.86 15.22 -17.58
C TRP A 177 -1.85 14.46 -16.24
N PHE A 178 -2.08 13.14 -16.26
CA PHE A 178 -2.15 12.34 -15.03
C PHE A 178 -0.82 12.34 -14.28
N ASN A 179 0.30 12.08 -14.98
CA ASN A 179 1.61 12.01 -14.34
C ASN A 179 2.02 13.37 -13.73
N ARG A 180 1.61 14.50 -14.33
CA ARG A 180 1.82 15.84 -13.74
C ARG A 180 1.11 15.98 -12.39
N GLN A 181 -0.08 15.39 -12.22
CA GLN A 181 -0.80 15.45 -10.93
C GLN A 181 0.00 14.72 -9.84
N VAL A 182 0.61 13.59 -10.17
CA VAL A 182 1.49 12.85 -9.25
C VAL A 182 2.71 13.68 -8.88
N THR A 183 3.35 14.32 -9.88
CA THR A 183 4.50 15.20 -9.66
C THR A 183 4.17 16.38 -8.74
N GLN A 184 3.05 17.07 -9.00
CA GLN A 184 2.61 18.21 -8.20
C GLN A 184 2.31 17.77 -6.76
N LEU A 185 1.58 16.68 -6.58
CA LEU A 185 1.25 16.17 -5.25
C LEU A 185 2.49 15.74 -4.45
N ALA A 186 3.51 15.20 -5.13
CA ALA A 186 4.78 14.81 -4.49
C ALA A 186 5.63 16.04 -4.11
N ALA A 187 5.58 17.13 -4.88
CA ALA A 187 6.27 18.38 -4.54
C ALA A 187 5.73 18.99 -3.23
N ASP A 188 4.42 18.85 -2.99
CA ASP A 188 3.76 19.40 -1.79
C ASP A 188 3.82 18.45 -0.57
N ARG A 189 4.39 17.24 -0.71
CA ARG A 189 4.33 16.18 0.31
C ARG A 189 5.65 15.43 0.42
N SER A 190 6.41 15.73 1.45
CA SER A 190 7.70 15.07 1.74
C SER A 190 7.59 13.55 1.91
N ASN A 191 6.42 13.03 2.28
CA ASN A 191 6.18 11.61 2.49
C ASN A 191 5.69 10.86 1.22
N LEU A 192 5.58 11.56 0.08
CA LEU A 192 5.18 11.01 -1.22
C LEU A 192 6.34 11.07 -2.21
N HIS A 193 6.77 9.90 -2.68
CA HIS A 193 7.81 9.75 -3.68
C HIS A 193 7.20 9.37 -5.03
N HIS A 194 7.55 10.11 -6.08
CA HIS A 194 7.10 9.84 -7.45
C HIS A 194 8.03 8.84 -8.13
N ILE A 195 7.54 7.62 -8.38
CA ILE A 195 8.23 6.65 -9.25
C ILE A 195 7.90 7.01 -10.71
N ARG A 196 8.89 7.60 -11.39
CA ARG A 196 8.82 8.04 -12.80
C ARG A 196 8.90 6.88 -13.80
N TRP A 197 7.92 5.98 -13.75
CA TRP A 197 7.82 4.85 -14.65
C TRP A 197 7.56 5.28 -16.10
N GLY A 198 6.68 6.27 -16.32
CA GLY A 198 6.27 6.79 -17.61
C GLY A 198 7.41 7.18 -18.55
N SER A 199 8.32 8.01 -18.06
CA SER A 199 9.49 8.42 -18.84
C SER A 199 10.49 7.28 -18.97
N TRP A 200 10.81 6.60 -17.85
CA TRP A 200 11.81 5.54 -17.85
C TRP A 200 11.44 4.40 -18.80
N ALA A 201 10.20 3.93 -18.75
CA ALA A 201 9.74 2.82 -19.58
C ALA A 201 9.72 3.16 -21.08
N ARG A 202 9.44 4.42 -21.43
CA ARG A 202 9.57 4.91 -22.80
C ARG A 202 11.00 4.86 -23.28
N ASP A 203 11.92 5.39 -22.48
CA ASP A 203 13.33 5.48 -22.84
C ASP A 203 13.94 4.07 -22.96
N GLN A 204 13.46 3.12 -22.13
CA GLN A 204 13.83 1.70 -22.19
C GLN A 204 13.07 0.90 -23.25
N LYS A 205 12.18 1.53 -24.04
CA LYS A 205 11.36 0.88 -25.07
C LYS A 205 10.63 -0.37 -24.55
N VAL A 206 10.00 -0.26 -23.37
CA VAL A 206 9.30 -1.39 -22.73
C VAL A 206 8.22 -1.94 -23.66
N PRO A 207 8.23 -3.25 -23.98
CA PRO A 207 7.35 -3.81 -24.99
C PRO A 207 5.91 -4.02 -24.49
N PHE A 208 4.95 -3.70 -25.36
CA PHE A 208 3.52 -3.82 -25.11
C PHE A 208 2.88 -4.98 -25.89
N ALA A 209 1.87 -5.61 -25.29
CA ALA A 209 0.99 -6.57 -25.94
C ALA A 209 -0.22 -5.88 -26.58
N ASP A 210 -0.68 -4.78 -25.99
CA ASP A 210 -1.75 -3.94 -26.53
C ASP A 210 -1.52 -2.44 -26.23
N ALA A 211 -2.53 -1.59 -26.42
CA ALA A 211 -2.47 -0.15 -26.17
C ALA A 211 -2.02 0.23 -24.73
N LEU A 212 -2.13 -0.69 -23.77
CA LEU A 212 -1.87 -0.47 -22.34
C LEU A 212 -1.01 -1.57 -21.71
N HIS A 213 -1.36 -2.84 -21.91
CA HIS A 213 -0.76 -3.95 -21.20
C HIS A 213 0.59 -4.31 -21.80
N TYR A 214 1.57 -4.53 -20.93
CA TYR A 214 2.89 -4.97 -21.32
C TYR A 214 2.89 -6.43 -21.79
N THR A 215 3.84 -6.79 -22.65
CA THR A 215 4.19 -8.21 -22.88
C THR A 215 4.68 -8.85 -21.57
N THR A 216 4.92 -10.16 -21.57
CA THR A 216 5.59 -10.84 -20.44
C THR A 216 6.92 -10.20 -20.08
N ARG A 217 7.73 -9.82 -21.07
CA ARG A 217 9.01 -9.13 -20.86
C ARG A 217 8.77 -7.77 -20.20
N GLY A 218 7.89 -6.95 -20.75
CA GLY A 218 7.63 -5.62 -20.19
C GLY A 218 7.01 -5.66 -18.79
N THR A 219 6.18 -6.67 -18.50
CA THR A 219 5.62 -6.92 -17.17
C THR A 219 6.71 -7.24 -16.14
N LYS A 220 7.69 -8.08 -16.51
CA LYS A 220 8.86 -8.36 -15.64
C LYS A 220 9.70 -7.11 -15.43
N THR A 221 9.92 -6.31 -16.48
CA THR A 221 10.65 -5.04 -16.39
C THR A 221 9.95 -4.05 -15.46
N TRP A 222 8.63 -3.88 -15.58
CA TRP A 222 7.84 -3.05 -14.67
C TRP A 222 7.98 -3.51 -13.22
N ALA A 223 7.79 -4.81 -12.98
CA ALA A 223 7.86 -5.39 -11.64
C ALA A 223 9.24 -5.21 -10.98
N SER A 224 10.32 -5.45 -11.73
CA SER A 224 11.70 -5.24 -11.24
C SER A 224 11.92 -3.77 -10.92
N ARG A 225 11.59 -2.87 -11.85
CA ARG A 225 11.80 -1.43 -11.66
C ARG A 225 11.05 -0.90 -10.44
N VAL A 226 9.81 -1.33 -10.21
CA VAL A 226 9.04 -0.93 -9.04
C VAL A 226 9.67 -1.45 -7.75
N ALA A 227 10.11 -2.72 -7.71
CA ALA A 227 10.80 -3.29 -6.55
C ALA A 227 12.11 -2.54 -6.25
N ASP A 228 12.96 -2.31 -7.25
CA ASP A 228 14.21 -1.56 -7.09
C ASP A 228 13.97 -0.16 -6.51
N GLN A 229 12.90 0.52 -6.96
CA GLN A 229 12.57 1.85 -6.46
C GLN A 229 12.04 1.82 -5.02
N VAL A 230 11.27 0.78 -4.65
CA VAL A 230 10.86 0.57 -3.25
C VAL A 230 12.09 0.44 -2.36
N SER A 231 13.03 -0.44 -2.73
CA SER A 231 14.24 -0.68 -1.95
C SER A 231 15.16 0.54 -1.89
N ARG A 232 15.27 1.35 -2.96
CA ARG A 232 16.08 2.58 -2.93
C ARG A 232 15.48 3.71 -2.09
N ILE A 233 14.17 3.84 -2.09
CA ILE A 233 13.47 4.97 -1.44
C ILE A 233 13.26 4.66 0.04
N ALA A 234 12.86 3.43 0.33
CA ALA A 234 12.38 3.05 1.63
C ALA A 234 13.26 2.03 2.32
N GLY A 235 14.26 1.43 1.67
CA GLY A 235 15.14 0.43 2.27
C GLY A 235 16.35 1.01 2.99
#